data_AF-A0AAV2C083-F1
#
_entry.id   AF-A0AAV2C083-F1
#
_cell.length_a   1.000
_cell.length_b   1.000
_cell.length_c   1.000
_cell.angle_alpha   90.00
_cell.angle_beta   90.00
_cell.angle_gamma   90.00
#
_symmetry.space_group_name_H-M   'P 1'
#
loop_
_entity.id
_entity.type
_entity.pdbx_description
1 polymer ?
#
loop_
_entity_poly.entity_id
_entity_poly.type
_entity_poly.pdbx_seq_one_letter_code
_entity_poly.pdbx_strand_id
1 'polypeptide(L)'
;MAIMALSCEENRSRNIDNTTIGHPTLTLYKKTIEPFKELQAQDGSFGNVYTTALITQALLSSGQEHNKDWKLNATIKYLIKELNSSSVDFLTTYLILPILNGKSLIDISRVNCSANPRKHGDDPVSEINDYLGPKMRVRYSLYIGDEKDIIHTISLRVPENYTASEIMELAEVEDPKYKFEWKTTSGKMYVYEIANVTNDPESGKFWLLYVGAANNSEPLTHFTNGPDKVIMSDGEHLVLWYKTATI
;
A
#
# COMPACT_ATOMS: atom_id res chain seq x y z
N MET A 1 -16.04 14.98 -18.01
CA MET A 1 -15.12 14.26 -18.91
C MET A 1 -14.32 15.18 -19.82
N ALA A 2 -14.92 16.07 -20.61
CA ALA A 2 -14.19 16.99 -21.49
C ALA A 2 -13.10 17.81 -20.77
N ILE A 3 -13.39 18.30 -19.56
CA ILE A 3 -12.40 19.03 -18.74
C ILE A 3 -11.21 18.15 -18.38
N MET A 4 -11.41 16.89 -17.98
CA MET A 4 -10.31 15.96 -17.67
C MET A 4 -9.40 15.73 -18.88
N ALA A 5 -9.98 15.64 -20.08
CA ALA A 5 -9.21 15.52 -21.32
C ALA A 5 -8.41 16.79 -21.62
N LEU A 6 -9.00 17.98 -21.42
CA LEU A 6 -8.30 19.26 -21.56
C LEU A 6 -7.17 19.40 -20.52
N SER A 7 -7.41 19.02 -19.26
CA SER A 7 -6.37 18.97 -18.22
C SER A 7 -5.22 18.04 -18.62
N CYS A 8 -5.51 16.90 -19.23
CA CYS A 8 -4.50 15.94 -19.70
C CYS A 8 -3.61 16.57 -20.78
N GLU A 9 -4.22 17.21 -21.77
CA GLU A 9 -3.50 17.90 -22.83
C GLU A 9 -2.67 19.07 -22.27
N GLU A 10 -3.24 19.86 -21.34
CA GLU A 10 -2.52 20.96 -20.68
C GLU A 10 -1.26 20.46 -19.95
N ASN A 11 -1.42 19.40 -19.17
CA ASN A 11 -0.35 18.81 -18.37
C ASN A 11 0.74 18.16 -19.25
N ARG A 12 0.38 17.67 -20.44
CA ARG A 12 1.31 17.15 -21.45
C ARG A 12 2.13 18.26 -22.09
N SER A 13 1.52 19.37 -22.51
CA SER A 13 2.28 20.43 -23.20
C SER A 13 3.17 21.26 -22.28
N ARG A 14 2.85 21.38 -20.98
CA ARG A 14 3.77 21.98 -19.98
C ARG A 14 5.13 21.29 -19.91
N ASN A 15 5.23 20.02 -20.34
CA ASN A 15 6.46 19.26 -20.41
C ASN A 15 7.21 19.36 -21.75
N ILE A 16 6.61 19.96 -22.79
CA ILE A 16 7.15 19.88 -24.17
C ILE A 16 7.60 21.23 -24.73
N ASP A 17 6.98 22.36 -24.39
CA ASP A 17 7.53 23.71 -24.61
C ASP A 17 6.50 24.75 -24.15
N ASN A 18 6.95 25.83 -23.50
CA ASN A 18 6.10 26.90 -22.93
C ASN A 18 5.33 27.76 -23.96
N THR A 19 5.34 27.42 -25.25
CA THR A 19 4.92 28.32 -26.33
C THR A 19 3.74 27.83 -27.17
N THR A 20 3.18 26.64 -26.91
CA THR A 20 2.22 25.99 -27.85
C THR A 20 0.92 25.47 -27.26
N ILE A 21 0.44 25.99 -26.13
CA ILE A 21 -1.01 25.97 -25.85
C ILE A 21 -1.56 27.36 -26.12
N GLY A 22 -2.24 27.49 -27.26
CA GLY A 22 -2.91 28.72 -27.65
C GLY A 22 -3.91 29.17 -26.57
N HIS A 23 -3.78 30.44 -26.17
CA HIS A 23 -4.73 31.26 -25.41
C HIS A 23 -6.24 30.83 -25.43
N PRO A 24 -6.85 30.41 -26.57
CA PRO A 24 -8.23 29.94 -26.60
C PRO A 24 -8.55 28.67 -25.77
N THR A 25 -7.68 27.66 -25.68
CA THR A 25 -7.98 26.41 -24.93
C THR A 25 -7.96 26.63 -23.42
N LEU A 26 -7.02 27.44 -22.90
CA LEU A 26 -7.00 27.87 -21.50
C LEU A 26 -8.21 28.74 -21.14
N THR A 27 -8.64 29.59 -22.07
CA THR A 27 -9.85 30.42 -21.89
C THR A 27 -11.11 29.57 -21.84
N LEU A 28 -11.24 28.60 -22.75
CA LEU A 28 -12.33 27.63 -22.76
C LEU A 28 -12.33 26.77 -21.49
N TYR A 29 -11.15 26.30 -21.07
CA TYR A 29 -10.93 25.55 -19.85
C TYR A 29 -11.42 26.31 -18.61
N LYS A 30 -10.96 27.55 -18.40
CA LYS A 30 -11.41 28.39 -17.28
C LYS A 30 -12.92 28.69 -17.35
N LYS A 31 -13.45 28.99 -18.54
CA LYS A 31 -14.88 29.27 -18.74
C LYS A 31 -15.77 28.05 -18.45
N THR A 32 -15.25 26.84 -18.57
CA THR A 32 -16.01 25.60 -18.34
C THR A 32 -15.95 25.13 -16.88
N ILE A 33 -14.89 25.48 -16.13
CA ILE A 33 -14.71 25.09 -14.73
C ILE A 33 -15.59 25.90 -13.77
N GLU A 34 -15.70 27.22 -13.97
CA GLU A 34 -16.45 28.09 -13.04
C GLU A 34 -17.92 27.68 -12.89
N PRO A 35 -18.67 27.39 -13.97
CA PRO A 35 -20.06 26.94 -13.85
C PRO A 35 -20.22 25.64 -13.05
N PHE A 36 -19.23 24.74 -13.03
CA PHE A 36 -19.34 23.51 -12.25
C PHE A 36 -19.38 23.79 -10.75
N LYS A 37 -18.61 24.76 -10.27
CA LYS A 37 -18.58 25.10 -8.84
C LYS A 37 -19.89 25.72 -8.37
N GLU A 38 -20.49 26.56 -9.22
CA GLU A 38 -21.79 27.19 -8.97
C GLU A 38 -22.95 26.16 -8.89
N LEU A 39 -22.80 25.01 -9.53
CA LEU A 39 -23.78 23.92 -9.51
C LEU A 39 -23.70 23.05 -8.24
N GLN A 40 -22.78 23.33 -7.31
CA GLN A 40 -22.67 22.55 -6.09
C GLN A 40 -23.90 22.76 -5.21
N ALA A 41 -24.61 21.67 -4.91
CA ALA A 41 -25.73 21.68 -3.98
C ALA A 41 -25.25 21.84 -2.53
N GLN A 42 -26.19 22.18 -1.63
CA GLN A 42 -25.87 22.40 -0.21
C GLN A 42 -25.35 21.16 0.51
N ASP A 43 -25.76 19.97 0.05
CA ASP A 43 -25.27 18.68 0.55
C ASP A 43 -23.87 18.32 0.01
N GLY A 44 -23.32 19.13 -0.89
CA GLY A 44 -22.01 18.95 -1.51
C GLY A 44 -22.05 18.21 -2.85
N SER A 45 -23.22 17.73 -3.28
CA SER A 45 -23.38 16.99 -4.54
C SER A 45 -23.42 17.91 -5.77
N PHE A 46 -23.27 17.31 -6.95
CA PHE A 46 -23.52 17.94 -8.25
C PHE A 46 -24.61 17.17 -9.01
N GLY A 47 -25.78 17.00 -8.37
CA GLY A 47 -26.90 16.23 -8.91
C GLY A 47 -26.94 14.81 -8.34
N ASN A 48 -26.54 13.81 -9.12
CA ASN A 48 -26.49 12.41 -8.65
C ASN A 48 -25.06 11.96 -8.33
N VAL A 49 -24.91 10.76 -7.77
CA VAL A 49 -23.61 10.21 -7.36
C VAL A 49 -22.59 10.12 -8.50
N TYR A 50 -23.01 9.66 -9.68
CA TYR A 50 -22.13 9.52 -10.86
C TYR A 50 -21.66 10.88 -11.38
N THR A 51 -22.59 11.84 -11.50
CA THR A 51 -22.28 13.21 -11.94
C THR A 51 -21.39 13.90 -10.91
N THR A 52 -21.67 13.72 -9.62
CA THR A 52 -20.84 14.24 -8.52
C THR A 52 -19.42 13.70 -8.61
N ALA A 53 -19.26 12.39 -8.81
CA ALA A 53 -17.94 11.77 -8.93
C ALA A 53 -17.19 12.30 -10.18
N LEU A 54 -17.83 12.34 -11.34
CA LEU A 54 -17.21 12.83 -12.59
C LEU A 54 -16.82 14.30 -12.55
N ILE A 55 -17.65 15.16 -11.94
CA ILE A 55 -17.34 16.59 -11.77
C ILE A 55 -16.21 16.77 -10.76
N THR A 56 -16.22 16.02 -9.66
CA THR A 56 -15.15 16.05 -8.67
C THR A 56 -13.80 15.66 -9.28
N GLN A 57 -13.76 14.57 -10.04
CA GLN A 57 -12.56 14.17 -10.77
C GLN A 57 -12.09 15.24 -11.77
N ALA A 58 -13.03 15.93 -12.43
CA ALA A 58 -12.69 17.04 -13.32
C ALA A 58 -12.07 18.22 -12.55
N LEU A 59 -12.65 18.61 -11.41
CA LEU A 59 -12.13 19.71 -10.58
C LEU A 59 -10.75 19.39 -9.98
N LEU A 60 -10.53 18.15 -9.52
CA LEU A 60 -9.22 17.67 -9.05
C LEU A 60 -8.18 17.68 -10.17
N SER A 61 -8.55 17.20 -11.36
CA SER A 61 -7.66 17.24 -12.55
C SER A 61 -7.28 18.66 -12.95
N SER A 62 -8.04 19.65 -12.46
CA SER A 62 -7.89 21.06 -12.77
C SER A 62 -7.22 21.88 -11.67
N GLY A 63 -6.70 21.24 -10.62
CA GLY A 63 -6.00 21.93 -9.54
C GLY A 63 -6.92 22.83 -8.69
N GLN A 64 -8.22 22.53 -8.63
CA GLN A 64 -9.21 23.36 -7.90
C GLN A 64 -9.40 22.93 -6.44
N GLU A 65 -8.70 21.90 -5.96
CA GLU A 65 -8.82 21.32 -4.61
C GLU A 65 -8.62 22.31 -3.46
N HIS A 66 -7.92 23.43 -3.70
CA HIS A 66 -7.66 24.47 -2.71
C HIS A 66 -8.51 25.73 -2.90
N ASN A 67 -9.42 25.74 -3.87
CA ASN A 67 -10.23 26.92 -4.14
C ASN A 67 -11.39 27.04 -3.15
N LYS A 68 -11.68 28.28 -2.70
CA LYS A 68 -12.67 28.55 -1.65
C LYS A 68 -14.12 28.49 -2.15
N ASP A 69 -14.30 28.62 -3.45
CA ASP A 69 -15.58 28.58 -4.16
C ASP A 69 -16.11 27.14 -4.35
N TRP A 70 -15.31 26.11 -4.05
CA TRP A 70 -15.71 24.71 -4.05
C TRP A 70 -15.62 24.10 -2.66
N LYS A 71 -16.75 23.60 -2.14
CA LYS A 71 -16.81 22.93 -0.84
C LYS A 71 -16.43 21.46 -0.98
N LEU A 72 -15.17 21.16 -1.31
CA LEU A 72 -14.66 19.79 -1.51
C LEU A 72 -15.00 18.86 -0.33
N ASN A 73 -14.85 19.33 0.92
CA ASN A 73 -15.12 18.51 2.10
C ASN A 73 -16.61 18.08 2.20
N ALA A 74 -17.54 18.92 1.75
CA ALA A 74 -18.95 18.54 1.69
C ALA A 74 -19.17 17.46 0.61
N THR A 75 -18.54 17.60 -0.55
CA THR A 75 -18.57 16.61 -1.63
C THR A 75 -18.03 15.25 -1.18
N ILE A 76 -16.89 15.22 -0.48
CA ILE A 76 -16.29 13.98 0.02
C ILE A 76 -17.23 13.29 1.03
N LYS A 77 -17.85 14.06 1.94
CA LYS A 77 -18.84 13.52 2.88
C LYS A 77 -20.05 12.93 2.16
N TYR A 78 -20.54 13.59 1.12
CA TYR A 78 -21.61 13.08 0.28
C TYR A 78 -21.22 11.75 -0.39
N LEU A 79 -20.05 11.70 -1.04
CA LEU A 79 -19.60 10.49 -1.75
C LEU A 79 -19.34 9.30 -0.81
N ILE A 80 -18.78 9.53 0.38
CA ILE A 80 -18.60 8.48 1.40
C ILE A 80 -19.96 7.97 1.89
N LYS A 81 -20.95 8.86 2.07
CA LYS A 81 -22.31 8.47 2.45
C LYS A 81 -22.94 7.57 1.39
N GLU A 82 -22.78 7.91 0.10
CA GLU A 82 -23.28 7.08 -1.01
C GLU A 82 -22.59 5.71 -1.05
N LEU A 83 -21.28 5.65 -0.81
CA LEU A 83 -20.52 4.39 -0.70
C LEU A 83 -20.90 3.52 0.51
N ASN A 84 -21.47 4.12 1.56
CA ASN A 84 -21.95 3.39 2.73
C ASN A 84 -23.43 3.00 2.62
N SER A 85 -24.07 3.23 1.47
CA SER A 85 -25.44 2.78 1.24
C SER A 85 -25.50 1.26 1.11
N SER A 86 -26.65 0.67 1.42
CA SER A 86 -26.84 -0.79 1.40
C SER A 86 -26.78 -1.42 0.01
N SER A 87 -26.73 -0.61 -1.06
CA SER A 87 -26.84 -1.08 -2.45
C SER A 87 -25.97 -0.24 -3.39
N VAL A 88 -24.66 -0.18 -3.10
CA VAL A 88 -23.69 0.49 -3.98
C VAL A 88 -23.43 -0.36 -5.21
N ASP A 89 -23.55 0.26 -6.38
CA ASP A 89 -23.20 -0.38 -7.65
C ASP A 89 -21.70 -0.21 -7.98
N PHE A 90 -21.18 -1.11 -8.80
CA PHE A 90 -19.77 -1.12 -9.20
C PHE A 90 -19.32 0.21 -9.83
N LEU A 91 -20.16 0.85 -10.65
CA LEU A 91 -19.81 2.08 -11.34
C LEU A 91 -19.65 3.23 -10.32
N THR A 92 -20.48 3.27 -9.28
CA THR A 92 -20.33 4.19 -8.15
C THR A 92 -18.97 4.02 -7.49
N THR A 93 -18.59 2.79 -7.12
CA THR A 93 -17.28 2.50 -6.51
C THR A 93 -16.13 2.89 -7.43
N TYR A 94 -16.20 2.50 -8.71
CA TYR A 94 -15.18 2.80 -9.71
C TYR A 94 -14.91 4.31 -9.86
N LEU A 95 -15.97 5.12 -9.85
CA LEU A 95 -15.84 6.57 -10.01
C LEU A 95 -15.42 7.28 -8.71
N ILE A 96 -15.70 6.73 -7.53
CA ILE A 96 -15.43 7.39 -6.24
C ILE A 96 -14.05 7.03 -5.68
N LEU A 97 -13.75 5.73 -5.54
CA LEU A 97 -12.46 5.20 -6.00
C LEU A 97 -11.23 6.15 -5.96
N PRO A 98 -10.82 6.64 -7.14
CA PRO A 98 -9.72 7.59 -7.30
C PRO A 98 -9.86 8.88 -6.48
N ILE A 99 -11.06 9.43 -6.34
CA ILE A 99 -11.33 10.71 -5.67
C ILE A 99 -10.89 10.63 -4.20
N LEU A 100 -11.20 9.52 -3.52
CA LEU A 100 -10.83 9.33 -2.11
C LEU A 100 -9.32 9.23 -1.91
N ASN A 101 -8.57 8.88 -2.96
CA ASN A 101 -7.11 8.89 -2.99
C ASN A 101 -6.53 10.24 -3.46
N GLY A 102 -7.38 11.26 -3.65
CA GLY A 102 -6.97 12.55 -4.20
C GLY A 102 -6.52 12.47 -5.65
N LYS A 103 -7.02 11.48 -6.40
CA LYS A 103 -6.67 11.19 -7.79
C LYS A 103 -7.87 11.34 -8.73
N SER A 104 -7.58 11.37 -10.01
CA SER A 104 -8.58 11.22 -11.08
C SER A 104 -8.09 10.28 -12.17
N LEU A 105 -8.93 10.06 -13.20
CA LEU A 105 -8.54 9.29 -14.38
C LEU A 105 -7.32 9.85 -15.12
N ILE A 106 -6.96 11.14 -14.95
CA ILE A 106 -5.75 11.72 -15.56
C ILE A 106 -4.46 11.12 -14.97
N ASP A 107 -4.52 10.65 -13.72
CA ASP A 107 -3.37 10.13 -13.00
C ASP A 107 -3.00 8.71 -13.41
N ILE A 108 -3.83 8.03 -14.21
CA ILE A 108 -3.58 6.65 -14.70
C ILE A 108 -2.22 6.54 -15.39
N SER A 109 -1.84 7.54 -16.18
CA SER A 109 -0.54 7.55 -16.88
C SER A 109 0.67 7.71 -15.95
N ARG A 110 0.44 8.13 -14.70
CA ARG A 110 1.47 8.39 -13.68
C ARG A 110 1.53 7.27 -12.64
N VAL A 111 0.71 6.23 -12.79
CA VAL A 111 0.74 5.07 -11.90
C VAL A 111 2.09 4.37 -12.06
N ASN A 112 2.80 4.22 -10.95
CA ASN A 112 4.02 3.43 -10.92
C ASN A 112 3.67 1.94 -10.99
N CYS A 113 3.66 1.37 -12.20
CA CYS A 113 3.40 -0.05 -12.40
C CYS A 113 4.55 -0.98 -11.96
N SER A 114 5.70 -0.42 -11.59
CA SER A 114 6.82 -1.17 -10.99
C SER A 114 6.65 -1.32 -9.48
N ALA A 115 5.77 -0.53 -8.86
CA ALA A 115 5.25 -0.84 -7.54
C ALA A 115 4.36 -2.08 -7.69
N ASN A 116 4.77 -3.20 -7.11
CA ASN A 116 4.14 -4.49 -7.31
C ASN A 116 2.67 -4.46 -6.81
N PRO A 117 1.65 -4.46 -7.69
CA PRO A 117 0.26 -4.34 -7.25
C PRO A 117 -0.31 -5.67 -6.72
N ARG A 118 0.51 -6.72 -6.65
CA ARG A 118 0.09 -8.11 -6.38
C ARG A 118 1.12 -8.95 -5.60
N LYS A 119 1.83 -8.40 -4.62
CA LYS A 119 2.67 -9.26 -3.76
C LYS A 119 1.86 -10.12 -2.77
N HIS A 120 0.54 -9.96 -2.69
CA HIS A 120 -0.36 -10.97 -2.12
C HIS A 120 -1.51 -11.26 -3.07
N GLY A 121 -1.61 -12.51 -3.51
CA GLY A 121 -2.87 -13.05 -4.00
C GLY A 121 -3.65 -13.51 -2.78
N ASP A 122 -4.75 -12.84 -2.47
CA ASP A 122 -6.03 -13.43 -2.09
C ASP A 122 -7.01 -12.30 -1.73
N ASP A 123 -8.21 -12.33 -2.32
CA ASP A 123 -9.41 -11.56 -1.97
C ASP A 123 -9.28 -10.02 -1.75
N PRO A 124 -9.91 -9.15 -2.56
CA PRO A 124 -9.93 -7.69 -2.31
C PRO A 124 -10.50 -7.27 -0.94
N VAL A 125 -11.17 -8.17 -0.21
CA VAL A 125 -11.57 -7.94 1.19
C VAL A 125 -10.39 -8.05 2.17
N SER A 126 -9.36 -8.87 1.87
CA SER A 126 -8.14 -8.99 2.68
C SER A 126 -7.33 -7.69 2.63
N GLU A 127 -7.18 -7.10 1.44
CA GLU A 127 -6.46 -5.85 1.22
C GLU A 127 -7.09 -4.69 2.03
N ILE A 128 -8.42 -4.63 2.17
CA ILE A 128 -9.09 -3.59 2.96
C ILE A 128 -8.81 -3.78 4.47
N ASN A 129 -8.79 -5.02 4.96
CA ASN A 129 -8.41 -5.33 6.34
C ASN A 129 -6.94 -5.05 6.62
N ASP A 130 -6.08 -5.18 5.61
CA ASP A 130 -4.66 -4.81 5.71
C ASP A 130 -4.45 -3.31 5.88
N TYR A 131 -5.44 -2.45 5.60
CA TYR A 131 -5.35 -1.01 5.86
C TYR A 131 -6.21 -0.54 7.04
N LEU A 132 -7.39 -1.14 7.26
CA LEU A 132 -8.40 -0.67 8.23
C LEU A 132 -8.64 -1.62 9.42
N GLY A 133 -8.12 -2.85 9.35
CA GLY A 133 -8.31 -3.87 10.39
C GLY A 133 -7.43 -3.67 11.63
N PRO A 134 -7.69 -4.44 12.70
CA PRO A 134 -6.83 -4.49 13.88
C PRO A 134 -5.36 -4.75 13.52
N LYS A 135 -4.46 -4.07 14.23
CA LYS A 135 -3.02 -4.11 13.97
C LYS A 135 -2.28 -4.66 15.18
N MET A 136 -1.35 -5.55 14.92
CA MET A 136 -0.40 -6.05 15.90
C MET A 136 1.00 -5.47 15.70
N ARG A 137 1.77 -5.41 16.78
CA ARG A 137 3.17 -5.01 16.80
C ARG A 137 4.03 -6.25 16.95
N VAL A 138 4.91 -6.47 15.98
CA VAL A 138 5.86 -7.57 16.00
C VAL A 138 7.27 -7.01 15.95
N ARG A 139 8.19 -7.63 16.70
CA ARG A 139 9.62 -7.38 16.58
C ARG A 139 10.23 -8.45 15.69
N TYR A 140 11.08 -8.07 14.75
CA TYR A 140 11.83 -9.01 13.91
C TYR A 140 13.33 -8.75 14.05
N SER A 141 14.10 -9.78 14.39
CA SER A 141 15.57 -9.69 14.47
C SER A 141 16.29 -10.71 13.59
N LEU A 142 17.43 -10.28 13.04
CA LEU A 142 18.43 -11.15 12.45
C LEU A 142 19.58 -11.32 13.44
N TYR A 143 19.87 -12.56 13.82
CA TYR A 143 21.04 -12.92 14.62
C TYR A 143 22.04 -13.64 13.72
N ILE A 144 23.29 -13.19 13.71
CA ILE A 144 24.37 -13.83 12.96
C ILE A 144 25.46 -14.23 13.94
N GLY A 145 25.87 -15.51 13.87
CA GLY A 145 26.90 -16.08 14.73
C GLY A 145 26.33 -16.84 15.91
N ASP A 146 27.08 -17.85 16.39
CA ASP A 146 26.63 -18.74 17.46
C ASP A 146 26.44 -18.01 18.80
N GLU A 147 27.16 -16.90 19.02
CA GLU A 147 27.08 -16.06 20.22
C GLU A 147 26.20 -14.80 20.02
N LYS A 148 25.46 -14.71 18.90
CA LYS A 148 24.69 -13.51 18.50
C LYS A 148 25.58 -12.28 18.26
N ASP A 149 26.66 -12.49 17.53
CA ASP A 149 27.69 -11.49 17.25
C ASP A 149 27.13 -10.23 16.58
N ILE A 150 26.15 -10.41 15.68
CA ILE A 150 25.47 -9.32 15.00
C ILE A 150 23.97 -9.45 15.24
N ILE A 151 23.36 -8.33 15.65
CA ILE A 151 21.93 -8.20 15.86
C ILE A 151 21.40 -7.02 15.04
N HIS A 152 20.53 -7.32 14.09
CA HIS A 152 19.68 -6.31 13.44
C HIS A 152 18.26 -6.52 13.89
N THR A 153 17.55 -5.44 14.20
CA THR A 153 16.17 -5.52 14.71
C THR A 153 15.33 -4.41 14.13
N ILE A 154 14.12 -4.77 13.69
CA ILE A 154 13.09 -3.85 13.21
C ILE A 154 11.79 -4.13 13.98
N SER A 155 11.02 -3.08 14.24
CA SER A 155 9.69 -3.20 14.84
C SER A 155 8.65 -2.85 13.78
N LEU A 156 7.77 -3.80 13.47
CA LEU A 156 6.79 -3.69 12.41
C LEU A 156 5.39 -3.61 13.01
N ARG A 157 4.51 -2.85 12.35
CA ARG A 157 3.09 -2.78 12.68
C ARG A 157 2.30 -3.41 11.53
N VAL A 158 1.78 -4.60 11.77
CA VAL A 158 1.19 -5.47 10.74
C VAL A 158 -0.27 -5.78 11.07
N PRO A 159 -1.10 -6.19 10.09
CA PRO A 159 -2.41 -6.77 10.36
C PRO A 159 -2.31 -8.00 11.26
N GLU A 160 -3.38 -8.30 11.99
CA GLU A 160 -3.47 -9.54 12.77
C GLU A 160 -3.45 -10.78 11.86
N ASN A 161 -2.98 -11.90 12.40
CA ASN A 161 -2.87 -13.20 11.73
C ASN A 161 -1.84 -13.29 10.59
N TYR A 162 -0.96 -12.31 10.45
CA TYR A 162 0.17 -12.42 9.53
C TYR A 162 1.10 -13.57 9.92
N THR A 163 1.56 -14.28 8.91
CA THR A 163 2.58 -15.31 9.00
C THR A 163 3.98 -14.73 9.12
N ALA A 164 4.93 -15.52 9.62
CA ALA A 164 6.32 -15.10 9.71
C ALA A 164 6.91 -14.77 8.32
N SER A 165 6.49 -15.45 7.25
CA SER A 165 6.90 -15.09 5.88
C SER A 165 6.40 -13.71 5.46
N GLU A 166 5.14 -13.38 5.75
CA GLU A 166 4.56 -12.06 5.43
C GLU A 166 5.29 -10.94 6.18
N ILE A 167 5.69 -11.19 7.44
CA ILE A 167 6.51 -10.25 8.21
C ILE A 167 7.90 -10.09 7.59
N MET A 168 8.52 -11.17 7.12
CA MET A 168 9.83 -11.11 6.44
C MET A 168 9.75 -10.30 5.14
N GLU A 169 8.70 -10.50 4.34
CA GLU A 169 8.47 -9.74 3.10
C GLU A 169 8.28 -8.24 3.38
N LEU A 170 7.52 -7.90 4.42
CA LEU A 170 7.39 -6.50 4.81
C LEU A 170 8.71 -5.91 5.29
N ALA A 171 9.50 -6.68 6.05
CA ALA A 171 10.80 -6.24 6.53
C ALA A 171 11.79 -5.95 5.39
N GLU A 172 11.79 -6.77 4.33
CA GLU A 172 12.60 -6.55 3.12
C GLU A 172 12.26 -5.21 2.45
N VAL A 173 10.97 -4.84 2.42
CA VAL A 173 10.51 -3.58 1.82
C VAL A 173 10.94 -2.37 2.66
N GLU A 174 10.87 -2.49 3.99
CA GLU A 174 11.22 -1.41 4.93
C GLU A 174 12.75 -1.21 5.04
N ASP A 175 13.54 -2.29 5.06
CA ASP A 175 15.00 -2.21 5.11
C ASP A 175 15.62 -3.35 4.24
N PRO A 176 16.39 -3.00 3.19
CA PRO A 176 16.98 -3.98 2.28
C PRO A 176 17.96 -4.96 2.96
N LYS A 177 18.39 -4.70 4.21
CA LYS A 177 19.15 -5.69 5.01
C LYS A 177 18.35 -6.95 5.31
N TYR A 178 17.02 -6.89 5.31
CA TYR A 178 16.16 -8.05 5.52
C TYR A 178 15.83 -8.77 4.22
N LYS A 179 16.40 -8.35 3.08
CA LYS A 179 16.28 -9.08 1.82
C LYS A 179 16.69 -10.54 2.04
N PHE A 180 15.86 -11.45 1.56
CA PHE A 180 16.05 -12.87 1.73
C PHE A 180 15.69 -13.62 0.45
N GLU A 181 16.33 -14.77 0.26
CA GLU A 181 16.03 -15.69 -0.83
C GLU A 181 15.55 -17.02 -0.24
N TRP A 182 14.58 -17.63 -0.91
CA TRP A 182 13.92 -18.83 -0.45
C TRP A 182 13.50 -19.73 -1.61
N LYS A 183 13.27 -21.01 -1.30
CA LYS A 183 12.73 -22.00 -2.24
C LYS A 183 11.71 -22.89 -1.57
N THR A 184 10.80 -23.45 -2.35
CA THR A 184 9.88 -24.47 -1.84
C THR A 184 10.60 -25.80 -1.70
N THR A 185 10.64 -26.36 -0.49
CA THR A 185 11.19 -27.70 -0.22
C THR A 185 10.16 -28.50 0.58
N SER A 186 9.75 -29.67 0.07
CA SER A 186 8.75 -30.53 0.71
C SER A 186 7.44 -29.80 1.09
N GLY A 187 6.99 -28.86 0.26
CA GLY A 187 5.78 -28.07 0.50
C GLY A 187 5.88 -27.10 1.69
N LYS A 188 7.10 -26.68 2.03
CA LYS A 188 7.40 -25.65 3.04
C LYS A 188 8.34 -24.61 2.42
N MET A 189 8.24 -23.38 2.90
CA MET A 189 9.18 -22.32 2.56
C MET A 189 10.53 -22.58 3.25
N TYR A 190 11.58 -22.75 2.45
CA TYR A 190 12.95 -22.93 2.93
C TYR A 190 13.77 -21.68 2.59
N VAL A 191 14.04 -20.86 3.61
CA VAL A 191 14.88 -19.67 3.50
C VAL A 191 16.34 -20.09 3.54
N TYR A 192 17.10 -19.70 2.53
CA TYR A 192 18.50 -20.12 2.41
C TYR A 192 19.50 -18.97 2.37
N GLU A 193 19.02 -17.73 2.29
CA GLU A 193 19.88 -16.54 2.30
C GLU A 193 19.12 -15.37 2.91
N ILE A 194 19.77 -14.60 3.77
CA ILE A 194 19.26 -13.32 4.30
C ILE A 194 20.45 -12.37 4.40
N ALA A 195 20.27 -11.09 4.04
CA ALA A 195 21.32 -10.07 4.11
C ALA A 195 22.61 -10.45 3.34
N ASN A 196 22.47 -11.16 2.20
CA ASN A 196 23.57 -11.75 1.43
C ASN A 196 24.43 -12.77 2.20
N VAL A 197 23.92 -13.33 3.30
CA VAL A 197 24.55 -14.45 4.01
C VAL A 197 23.79 -15.71 3.65
N THR A 198 24.41 -16.55 2.82
CA THR A 198 23.83 -17.83 2.36
C THR A 198 24.13 -18.93 3.37
N ASN A 199 23.21 -19.90 3.50
CA ASN A 199 23.44 -21.13 4.25
C ASN A 199 24.72 -21.83 3.77
N ASP A 200 25.49 -22.35 4.72
CA ASP A 200 26.75 -23.04 4.48
C ASP A 200 26.67 -24.46 5.06
N PRO A 201 26.29 -25.44 4.21
CA PRO A 201 26.24 -26.84 4.63
C PRO A 201 27.59 -27.43 5.01
N GLU A 202 28.72 -26.91 4.49
CA GLU A 202 30.05 -27.44 4.80
C GLU A 202 30.48 -27.09 6.22
N SER A 203 30.15 -25.87 6.67
CA SER A 203 30.35 -25.46 8.07
C SER A 203 29.16 -25.76 8.99
N GLY A 204 28.09 -26.36 8.45
CA GLY A 204 26.88 -26.71 9.20
C GLY A 204 26.06 -25.51 9.66
N LYS A 205 26.20 -24.35 9.01
CA LYS A 205 25.53 -23.11 9.39
C LYS A 205 24.29 -22.84 8.54
N PHE A 206 23.17 -22.60 9.22
CA PHE A 206 21.88 -22.41 8.58
C PHE A 206 21.11 -21.26 9.24
N TRP A 207 20.27 -20.60 8.45
CA TRP A 207 19.21 -19.74 8.95
C TRP A 207 18.10 -20.57 9.60
N LEU A 208 17.92 -20.39 10.90
CA LEU A 208 16.94 -21.10 11.72
C LEU A 208 15.88 -20.13 12.24
N LEU A 209 14.61 -20.56 12.21
CA LEU A 209 13.47 -19.77 12.62
C LEU A 209 13.18 -19.94 14.12
N TYR A 210 13.04 -18.83 14.84
CA TYR A 210 12.63 -18.81 16.23
C TYR A 210 11.53 -17.77 16.46
N VAL A 211 10.65 -18.04 17.42
CA VAL A 211 9.64 -17.09 17.92
C VAL A 211 9.65 -17.08 19.44
N GLY A 212 9.45 -15.92 20.04
CA GLY A 212 9.26 -15.75 21.49
C GLY A 212 8.51 -14.46 21.81
N ALA A 213 8.39 -14.12 23.09
CA ALA A 213 7.76 -12.85 23.50
C ALA A 213 8.76 -11.68 23.40
N ALA A 214 8.32 -10.51 22.92
CA ALA A 214 9.20 -9.33 22.79
C ALA A 214 9.62 -8.73 24.14
N ASN A 215 8.81 -8.92 25.18
CA ASN A 215 8.96 -8.26 26.48
C ASN A 215 9.35 -9.19 27.63
N ASN A 216 9.39 -10.51 27.42
CA ASN A 216 9.80 -11.48 28.44
C ASN A 216 11.16 -12.08 28.10
N SER A 217 11.94 -12.37 29.14
CA SER A 217 13.17 -13.18 29.08
C SER A 217 12.91 -14.67 28.82
N GLU A 218 11.74 -15.01 28.28
CA GLU A 218 11.39 -16.38 27.92
C GLU A 218 12.27 -16.87 26.77
N PRO A 219 12.60 -18.18 26.75
CA PRO A 219 13.45 -18.75 25.74
C PRO A 219 12.77 -18.69 24.36
N LEU A 220 13.54 -18.30 23.35
CA LEU A 220 13.16 -18.40 21.95
C LEU A 220 12.84 -19.86 21.60
N THR A 221 11.65 -20.10 21.05
CA THR A 221 11.24 -21.43 20.60
C THR A 221 11.65 -21.63 19.15
N HIS A 222 12.39 -22.71 18.86
CA HIS A 222 12.78 -23.06 17.50
C HIS A 222 11.63 -23.71 16.74
N PHE A 223 11.38 -23.27 15.50
CA PHE A 223 10.35 -23.83 14.63
C PHE A 223 10.98 -24.59 13.45
N THR A 224 10.55 -25.84 13.27
CA THR A 224 10.93 -26.69 12.12
C THR A 224 10.00 -26.53 10.92
N ASN A 225 8.97 -25.69 11.05
CA ASN A 225 8.08 -25.34 9.97
C ASN A 225 8.68 -24.18 9.19
N GLY A 226 8.31 -24.06 7.91
CA GLY A 226 8.67 -22.88 7.14
C GLY A 226 7.96 -21.64 7.70
N PRO A 227 8.53 -20.44 7.48
CA PRO A 227 7.90 -19.18 7.92
C PRO A 227 6.46 -19.00 7.39
N ASP A 228 6.14 -19.63 6.26
CA ASP A 228 4.82 -19.68 5.62
C ASP A 228 3.72 -20.35 6.45
N LYS A 229 4.07 -21.06 7.52
CA LYS A 229 3.12 -21.80 8.36
C LYS A 229 3.06 -21.33 9.80
N VAL A 230 3.80 -20.28 10.14
CA VAL A 230 3.90 -19.75 11.50
C VAL A 230 3.12 -18.45 11.55
N ILE A 231 1.92 -18.48 12.14
CA ILE A 231 1.10 -17.29 12.38
C ILE A 231 1.63 -16.57 13.61
N MET A 232 1.82 -15.26 13.49
CA MET A 232 2.37 -14.40 14.53
C MET A 232 1.25 -13.70 15.31
N SER A 233 1.53 -13.34 16.56
CA SER A 233 0.62 -12.67 17.48
C SER A 233 1.18 -11.33 17.97
N ASP A 234 0.31 -10.49 18.55
CA ASP A 234 0.72 -9.18 19.08
C ASP A 234 1.74 -9.29 20.22
N GLY A 235 2.80 -8.49 20.12
CA GLY A 235 3.90 -8.47 21.08
C GLY A 235 4.90 -9.63 20.93
N GLU A 236 4.81 -10.44 19.87
CA GLU A 236 5.79 -11.49 19.60
C GLU A 236 7.08 -10.97 18.94
N HIS A 237 8.12 -11.77 19.07
CA HIS A 237 9.47 -11.54 18.56
C HIS A 237 9.87 -12.68 17.62
N LEU A 238 9.86 -12.38 16.33
CA LEU A 238 10.40 -13.21 15.26
C LEU A 238 11.93 -13.08 15.23
N VAL A 239 12.64 -14.21 15.15
CA VAL A 239 14.09 -14.23 15.01
C VAL A 239 14.50 -15.22 13.93
N LEU A 240 15.25 -14.75 12.94
CA LEU A 240 16.01 -15.61 12.04
C LEU A 240 17.46 -15.60 12.53
N TRP A 241 17.98 -16.78 12.85
CA TRP A 241 19.31 -16.94 13.45
C TRP A 241 20.20 -17.79 12.56
N TYR A 242 21.26 -17.17 12.02
CA TYR A 242 22.34 -17.84 11.31
C TYR A 242 23.35 -18.41 12.31
N LYS A 243 23.28 -19.73 12.54
CA LYS A 243 24.13 -20.44 13.49
C LYS A 243 24.37 -21.88 13.06
N THR A 244 25.30 -22.53 13.75
CA THR A 244 25.55 -23.96 13.57
C THR A 244 24.32 -24.76 13.98
N ALA A 245 23.78 -25.56 13.06
CA ALA A 245 22.66 -26.43 13.36
C ALA A 245 23.13 -27.61 14.21
N THR A 246 22.57 -27.72 15.42
CA THR A 246 22.69 -28.93 16.23
C THR A 246 21.72 -29.97 15.67
N ILE A 247 22.25 -30.95 14.95
CA ILE A 247 21.53 -32.16 14.50
C ILE A 247 21.34 -33.10 15.69
#